data_AF-A0A964G7G4-F1
#
_entry.id   AF-A0A964G7G4-F1
#
_cell.length_a   1.000
_cell.length_b   1.000
_cell.length_c   1.000
_cell.angle_alpha   90.00
_cell.angle_beta   90.00
_cell.angle_gamma   90.00
#
_symmetry.space_group_name_H-M   'P 1'
#
loop_
_entity.id
_entity.type
_entity.pdbx_description
1 polymer ?
#
loop_
_entity_poly.entity_id
_entity_poly.type
_entity_poly.pdbx_seq_one_letter_code
_entity_poly.pdbx_strand_id
1 'polypeptide(L)' 'MLLRQVRALPPEQGGLVPAIALTAYAGEIDYQQALTAGFQRHICKPLDPDKLVQAMLDVFVERSGKNIF' A
#
# COMPACT_ATOMS: atom_id res chain seq x y z
N MET A 1 0.98 -10.16 10.42
CA MET A 1 0.22 -9.51 9.33
C MET A 1 0.62 -10.16 8.01
N LEU A 2 -0.35 -10.51 7.15
CA LEU A 2 -0.13 -11.24 5.89
C LEU A 2 0.90 -10.57 4.97
N LEU A 3 0.90 -9.24 4.88
CA LEU A 3 1.81 -8.55 3.96
C LEU A 3 3.29 -8.83 4.26
N ARG A 4 3.69 -9.00 5.52
CA ARG A 4 5.08 -9.37 5.85
C ARG A 4 5.50 -10.70 5.23
N GLN A 5 4.57 -11.65 5.11
CA GLN A 5 4.82 -12.92 4.43
C GLN A 5 4.93 -12.74 2.92
N VAL A 6 4.07 -11.90 2.32
CA VAL A 6 4.17 -11.54 0.90
C VAL A 6 5.52 -10.88 0.62
N ARG A 7 5.97 -9.95 1.46
CA ARG A 7 7.27 -9.25 1.31
C ARG A 7 8.49 -10.18 1.44
N ALA A 8 8.33 -11.37 2.02
CA ALA A 8 9.37 -12.38 2.09
C ALA A 8 9.47 -13.25 0.83
N LEU A 9 8.48 -13.17 -0.08
CA LEU A 9 8.52 -13.88 -1.36
C LEU A 9 9.54 -13.23 -2.31
N PRO A 10 10.11 -14.02 -3.24
CA PRO A 10 10.90 -13.47 -4.35
C PRO A 10 10.11 -12.44 -5.18
N PRO A 11 10.78 -11.46 -5.82
CA PRO A 11 10.13 -10.48 -6.69
C PRO A 11 9.23 -11.11 -7.77
N GLU A 12 9.65 -12.23 -8.34
CA GLU A 12 8.96 -12.97 -9.40
C GLU A 12 7.65 -13.60 -8.90
N GLN A 13 7.54 -13.84 -7.60
CA GLN A 13 6.35 -14.34 -6.93
C GLN A 13 5.52 -13.22 -6.28
N GLY A 14 5.82 -11.96 -6.61
CA GLY A 14 5.07 -10.81 -6.13
C GLY A 14 5.58 -10.20 -4.84
N GLY A 15 6.79 -10.54 -4.37
CA GLY A 15 7.38 -9.96 -3.15
C GLY A 15 7.37 -8.43 -3.12
N LEU A 16 7.50 -7.81 -4.29
CA LEU A 16 7.54 -6.37 -4.44
C LEU A 16 6.17 -5.73 -4.78
N VAL A 17 5.07 -6.51 -4.85
CA VAL A 17 3.77 -6.01 -5.34
C VAL A 17 3.30 -4.76 -4.57
N PRO A 18 2.81 -3.71 -5.24
CA PRO A 18 2.25 -2.55 -4.55
C PRO A 18 1.12 -2.97 -3.63
N ALA A 19 1.10 -2.43 -2.41
CA ALA A 19 0.09 -2.74 -1.41
C ALA A 19 -0.42 -1.48 -0.72
N ILE A 20 -1.75 -1.37 -0.62
CA ILE A 20 -2.47 -0.31 0.08
C ILE A 20 -3.24 -0.94 1.23
N ALA A 21 -3.05 -0.45 2.45
CA ALA A 21 -3.78 -0.93 3.62
C ALA A 21 -5.13 -0.22 3.70
N LEU A 22 -6.23 -0.98 3.74
CA LEU A 22 -7.59 -0.44 3.93
C LEU A 22 -8.10 -0.84 5.31
N THR A 23 -8.25 0.11 6.23
CA THR A 23 -8.69 -0.18 7.62
C THR A 23 -10.04 0.48 7.94
N ALA A 24 -10.80 -0.13 8.85
CA ALA A 24 -12.03 0.45 9.39
C ALA A 24 -11.78 1.38 10.60
N TYR A 25 -10.61 1.28 11.21
CA TYR A 25 -10.18 2.10 12.33
C TYR A 25 -8.90 2.84 11.93
N ALA A 26 -8.89 4.16 12.13
CA ALA A 26 -7.87 5.08 11.67
C ALA A 26 -6.90 5.47 12.80
N GLY A 27 -6.57 4.54 13.69
CA GLY A 27 -5.64 4.81 14.78
C GLY A 27 -4.22 5.03 14.24
N GLU A 28 -3.47 5.96 14.84
CA GLU A 28 -2.05 6.21 14.51
C GLU A 28 -1.21 4.91 14.61
N ILE A 29 -1.55 4.04 15.58
CA ILE A 29 -0.90 2.74 15.77
C ILE A 29 -1.13 1.82 14.55
N ASP A 30 -2.33 1.84 13.96
CA ASP A 30 -2.65 1.02 12.78
C ASP A 30 -1.91 1.52 11.53
N TYR A 31 -1.72 2.84 11.41
CA TYR A 31 -0.94 3.45 10.34
C TYR A 31 0.53 3.02 10.39
N GLN A 32 1.17 3.18 11.55
CA GLN A 32 2.58 2.81 11.73
C GLN A 32 2.81 1.31 11.51
N GLN A 33 1.87 0.46 11.98
CA GLN A 33 1.94 -0.98 11.76
C GLN A 33 1.82 -1.34 10.28
N ALA A 34 0.93 -0.68 9.53
CA ALA A 34 0.79 -0.88 8.09
C ALA A 34 2.09 -0.50 7.35
N LEU A 35 2.64 0.69 7.62
CA LEU A 35 3.90 1.10 6.99
C LEU A 35 5.04 0.13 7.30
N THR A 36 5.19 -0.25 8.57
CA THR A 36 6.25 -1.19 9.01
C THR A 36 6.07 -2.60 8.42
N ALA A 37 4.84 -2.99 8.06
CA ALA A 37 4.57 -4.25 7.37
C ALA A 37 4.89 -4.21 5.87
N GLY A 38 5.20 -3.03 5.31
CA GLY A 38 5.59 -2.83 3.91
C GLY A 38 4.46 -2.37 2.99
N PHE A 39 3.38 -1.78 3.53
CA PHE A 39 2.38 -1.06 2.74
C PHE A 39 2.93 0.30 2.29
N GLN A 40 2.57 0.74 1.09
CA GLN A 40 3.01 2.04 0.53
C GLN A 40 2.06 3.18 0.91
N ARG A 41 0.78 2.84 1.08
CA ARG A 41 -0.30 3.77 1.44
C ARG A 41 -1.26 3.11 2.41
N HIS A 42 -1.97 3.94 3.15
CA HIS A 42 -3.04 3.55 4.06
C HIS A 42 -4.27 4.40 3.80
N ILE A 43 -5.45 3.77 3.75
CA ILE A 43 -6.74 4.40 3.49
C ILE A 43 -7.72 3.91 4.56
N CYS A 44 -8.46 4.84 5.14
CA CYS A 44 -9.50 4.53 6.12
C CYS A 44 -10.87 4.42 5.45
N LYS A 45 -11.74 3.57 6.01
CA LYS A 45 -13.16 3.52 5.64
C LYS A 45 -13.94 4.64 6.35
N PRO A 46 -15.04 5.14 5.75
CA PRO A 46 -15.54 4.81 4.41
C PRO A 46 -14.60 5.32 3.32
N LEU A 47 -14.34 4.50 2.30
CA LEU A 47 -13.40 4.83 1.24
C LEU A 47 -14.10 5.62 0.14
N ASP A 48 -13.44 6.67 -0.33
CA ASP A 48 -13.83 7.41 -1.52
C ASP A 48 -13.19 6.72 -2.75
N PRO A 49 -13.99 6.24 -3.72
CA PRO A 49 -13.47 5.57 -4.91
C PRO A 49 -12.41 6.39 -5.66
N ASP A 50 -12.57 7.71 -5.74
CA ASP A 50 -11.64 8.58 -6.43
C ASP A 50 -10.30 8.62 -5.69
N LYS A 51 -10.32 8.67 -4.36
CA LYS A 51 -9.10 8.59 -3.53
C LYS A 51 -8.41 7.23 -3.65
N LEU A 52 -9.17 6.15 -3.81
CA LEU A 52 -8.58 4.83 -4.04
C LEU A 52 -7.88 4.77 -5.39
N VAL A 53 -8.51 5.29 -6.45
CA VAL A 53 -7.89 5.34 -7.78
C VAL A 53 -6.61 6.17 -7.75
N GLN A 54 -6.62 7.33 -7.09
CA GLN A 54 -5.41 8.15 -6.92
C GLN A 54 -4.31 7.40 -6.17
N ALA A 55 -4.63 6.76 -5.04
CA ALA A 55 -3.66 6.00 -4.29
C ALA A 55 -3.09 4.81 -5.08
N MET A 56 -3.90 4.18 -5.95
CA MET A 56 -3.41 3.15 -6.86
C MET A 56 -2.42 3.73 -7.87
N LEU A 57 -2.74 4.88 -8.48
CA LEU A 57 -1.85 5.56 -9.41
C LEU A 57 -0.51 5.92 -8.75
N ASP A 58 -0.54 6.48 -7.54
CA ASP A 58 0.66 6.81 -6.76
C ASP A 58 1.60 5.61 -6.64
N VAL A 59 1.09 4.49 -6.14
CA VAL A 59 1.93 3.30 -5.87
C VAL A 59 2.38 2.59 -7.14
N PHE A 60 1.71 2.81 -8.28
CA PHE A 60 2.15 2.33 -9.59
C PHE A 60 3.25 3.21 -10.20
N VAL A 61 3.15 4.53 -10.05
CA VAL A 61 4.15 5.50 -10.54
C VAL A 61 5.45 5.38 -9.76
N GLU A 62 5.37 5.31 -8.42
CA GLU A 62 6.54 5.12 -7.54
C GLU A 62 7.37 3.88 -7.95
N ARG A 63 6.70 2.83 -8.47
CA ARG A 63 7.36 1.62 -8.95
C ARG A 63 8.01 1.72 -10.32
N SER A 64 7.50 2.60 -11.18
CA SER A 64 7.96 2.69 -12.57
C SER A 64 9.25 3.51 -12.73
N GLY A 65 9.75 4.14 -11.66
CA GLY A 65 10.91 5.05 -11.71
C GLY A 65 10.73 6.24 -12.67
N LYS A 66 9.54 6.36 -13.26
CA LYS A 66 9.14 7.41 -14.17
C LYS A 66 8.35 8.40 -13.35
N ASN A 67 9.06 9.41 -12.85
CA ASN A 67 8.44 10.67 -12.49
C ASN A 67 7.91 11.28 -13.79
N ILE A 68 6.73 10.85 -14.21
CA ILE A 68 5.97 11.48 -15.29
C ILE A 68 5.14 12.60 -14.68
N PHE A 69 5.84 13.63 -14.17
CA PHE A 69 5.53 15.07 -14.20
C PHE A 69 6.69 15.80 -13.50
#